data_AF-A0A250LHW4-F1
#
_entry.id   AF-A0A250LHW4-F1
#
_cell.length_a   1.000
_cell.length_b   1.000
_cell.length_c   1.000
_cell.angle_alpha   90.00
_cell.angle_beta   90.00
_cell.angle_gamma   90.00
#
_symmetry.space_group_name_H-M   'P 1'
#
loop_
_entity.id
_entity.type
_entity.pdbx_description
1 polymer ?
#
loop_
_entity_poly.entity_id
_entity_poly.type
_entity_poly.pdbx_seq_one_letter_code
_entity_poly.pdbx_strand_id
1 'polypeptide(L)'
;MSSNNIDDLTAAKAISSQAWNDPASYHHLLRESQTRLEAVLQREPDDVSVLTCLGAVLCDLHLHGQAHNHMKRAISLGSTDWNTYFNAFVAMLVCATIDDARAMLTRGAGLEADPVTWQAYFDVHAM
;
A
#
# COMPACT_ATOMS: atom_id res chain seq x y z
N MET A 1 17.13 4.10 0.08
CA MET A 1 16.44 3.73 -1.16
C MET A 1 17.28 4.21 -2.34
N SER A 2 17.48 3.39 -3.37
CA SER A 2 18.25 3.75 -4.57
C SER A 2 17.43 4.67 -5.50
N SER A 3 18.08 5.50 -6.33
CA SER A 3 17.36 6.37 -7.29
C SER A 3 16.45 5.59 -8.24
N ASN A 4 16.87 4.38 -8.61
CA ASN A 4 16.10 3.51 -9.50
C ASN A 4 14.77 3.03 -8.87
N ASN A 5 14.73 2.83 -7.55
CA ASN A 5 13.49 2.46 -6.85
C ASN A 5 12.51 3.63 -6.76
N ILE A 6 13.02 4.86 -6.59
CA ILE A 6 12.17 6.05 -6.58
C ILE A 6 11.46 6.21 -7.93
N ASP A 7 12.16 5.97 -9.03
CA ASP A 7 11.57 6.03 -10.38
C ASP A 7 10.53 4.92 -10.58
N ASP A 8 10.81 3.70 -10.14
CA ASP A 8 9.87 2.58 -10.20
C ASP A 8 8.60 2.83 -9.36
N LEU A 9 8.75 3.37 -8.15
CA LEU A 9 7.63 3.74 -7.28
C LEU A 9 6.80 4.86 -7.87
N THR A 10 7.44 5.89 -8.42
CA THR A 10 6.76 7.02 -9.07
C THR A 10 5.93 6.54 -10.26
N ALA A 11 6.49 5.65 -11.07
CA ALA A 11 5.77 5.10 -12.21
C ALA A 11 4.63 4.16 -11.79
N ALA A 12 4.83 3.31 -10.77
CA ALA A 12 3.76 2.48 -10.21
C ALA A 12 2.61 3.32 -9.60
N LYS A 13 2.94 4.42 -8.92
CA LYS A 13 1.97 5.39 -8.40
C LYS A 13 1.15 6.01 -9.53
N ALA A 14 1.79 6.39 -10.63
CA ALA A 14 1.12 6.96 -11.80
C ALA A 14 0.14 5.95 -12.45
N ILE A 15 0.54 4.68 -12.58
CA ILE A 15 -0.33 3.60 -13.09
C ILE A 15 -1.53 3.38 -12.16
N SER A 16 -1.28 3.25 -10.84
CA SER A 16 -2.35 3.06 -9.85
C SER A 16 -3.33 4.22 -9.84
N SER A 17 -2.85 5.45 -10.01
CA SER A 17 -3.70 6.63 -10.06
C SER A 17 -4.61 6.63 -11.30
N GLN A 18 -4.11 6.14 -12.44
CA GLN A 18 -4.91 6.03 -13.68
C GLN A 18 -6.01 4.98 -13.58
N ALA A 19 -5.87 3.96 -12.72
CA ALA A 19 -6.87 2.92 -12.52
C ALA A 19 -8.25 3.48 -12.14
N TRP A 20 -8.28 4.63 -11.46
CA TRP A 20 -9.48 5.30 -11.00
C TRP A 20 -10.20 6.12 -12.08
N ASN A 21 -9.59 6.32 -13.24
CA ASN A 21 -10.19 7.12 -14.33
C ASN A 21 -11.16 6.31 -15.19
N ASP A 22 -10.97 4.99 -15.26
CA ASP A 22 -11.76 4.11 -16.11
C ASP A 22 -11.97 2.73 -15.43
N PRO A 23 -13.21 2.38 -15.04
CA PRO A 23 -13.52 1.09 -14.46
C PRO A 23 -13.13 -0.11 -15.34
N ALA A 24 -13.14 0.04 -16.67
CA ALA A 24 -12.75 -1.05 -17.57
C ALA A 24 -11.25 -1.37 -17.51
N SER A 25 -10.42 -0.36 -17.21
CA SER A 25 -8.97 -0.48 -17.12
C SER A 25 -8.47 -0.72 -15.68
N TYR A 26 -9.33 -0.53 -14.67
CA TYR A 26 -9.01 -0.62 -13.25
C TYR A 26 -8.16 -1.84 -12.87
N HIS A 27 -8.67 -3.05 -13.13
CA HIS A 27 -7.99 -4.27 -12.71
C HIS A 27 -6.67 -4.46 -13.47
N HIS A 28 -6.63 -4.11 -14.76
CA HIS A 28 -5.44 -4.23 -15.57
C HIS A 28 -4.31 -3.33 -15.06
N LEU A 29 -4.61 -2.05 -14.82
CA LEU A 29 -3.64 -1.07 -14.35
C LEU A 29 -3.13 -1.39 -12.94
N LEU A 30 -4.00 -1.80 -12.01
CA LEU A 30 -3.54 -2.23 -10.68
C LEU A 30 -2.66 -3.48 -10.74
N ARG A 31 -2.95 -4.44 -11.64
CA ARG A 31 -2.08 -5.61 -11.84
C ARG A 31 -0.73 -5.27 -12.47
N GLU A 32 -0.71 -4.29 -13.37
CA GLU A 32 0.54 -3.77 -13.93
C GLU A 32 1.39 -3.10 -12.83
N SER A 33 0.76 -2.25 -12.02
CA SER A 33 1.39 -1.62 -10.85
C SER A 33 1.94 -2.66 -9.87
N GLN A 34 1.13 -3.68 -9.53
CA GLN A 34 1.54 -4.82 -8.69
C GLN A 34 2.79 -5.50 -9.24
N THR A 35 2.77 -5.90 -10.52
CA THR A 35 3.87 -6.61 -11.17
C THR A 35 5.17 -5.81 -11.10
N ARG A 36 5.08 -4.50 -11.30
CA ARG A 36 6.23 -3.61 -11.24
C ARG A 36 6.82 -3.53 -9.83
N LEU A 37 5.97 -3.35 -8.81
CA LEU A 37 6.41 -3.29 -7.41
C LEU A 37 6.99 -4.62 -6.94
N GLU A 38 6.42 -5.75 -7.36
CA GLU A 38 6.97 -7.09 -7.08
C GLU A 38 8.36 -7.28 -7.69
N ALA A 39 8.60 -6.76 -8.91
CA ALA A 39 9.92 -6.81 -9.53
C ALA A 39 10.96 -5.97 -8.76
N VAL A 40 10.56 -4.86 -8.13
CA VAL A 40 11.45 -4.10 -7.24
C VAL A 40 11.73 -4.90 -5.98
N LEU A 41 10.68 -5.45 -5.36
CA LEU A 41 10.79 -6.21 -4.12
C LEU A 41 11.65 -7.48 -4.27
N GLN A 42 11.68 -8.10 -5.45
CA GLN A 42 12.59 -9.21 -5.72
C GLN A 42 14.08 -8.81 -5.63
N ARG A 43 14.41 -7.56 -5.99
CA ARG A 43 15.78 -7.03 -5.91
C ARG A 43 16.09 -6.49 -4.52
N GLU A 44 15.11 -5.87 -3.87
CA GLU A 44 15.23 -5.27 -2.54
C GLU A 44 14.06 -5.70 -1.63
N PRO A 45 14.12 -6.91 -1.04
CA PRO A 45 12.97 -7.53 -0.34
C PRO A 45 12.48 -6.81 0.92
N ASP A 46 13.33 -5.94 1.47
CA ASP A 46 13.07 -5.20 2.71
C ASP A 46 12.88 -3.70 2.47
N ASP A 47 12.65 -3.27 1.23
CA ASP A 47 12.29 -1.89 0.92
C ASP A 47 10.89 -1.57 1.48
N VAL A 48 10.86 -0.80 2.57
CA VAL A 48 9.65 -0.42 3.31
C VAL A 48 8.67 0.37 2.45
N SER A 49 9.16 1.25 1.57
CA SER A 49 8.30 2.06 0.70
C SER A 49 7.63 1.17 -0.35
N VAL A 50 8.37 0.22 -0.93
CA VAL A 50 7.81 -0.76 -1.88
C VAL A 50 6.78 -1.67 -1.21
N LEU A 51 7.06 -2.18 0.00
CA LEU A 51 6.10 -2.99 0.76
C LEU A 51 4.81 -2.20 1.06
N THR A 52 4.94 -0.91 1.38
CA THR A 52 3.80 -0.02 1.66
C THR A 52 2.96 0.21 0.41
N CYS A 53 3.59 0.53 -0.72
CA CYS A 53 2.91 0.76 -1.99
C CYS A 53 2.26 -0.51 -2.55
N LEU A 54 2.94 -1.65 -2.46
CA LEU A 54 2.41 -2.93 -2.90
C LEU A 54 1.17 -3.31 -2.07
N GLY A 55 1.22 -3.12 -0.75
CA GLY A 55 0.05 -3.36 0.08
C GLY A 55 -1.12 -2.41 -0.22
N ALA A 56 -0.86 -1.16 -0.65
CA ALA A 56 -1.91 -0.26 -1.12
C ALA A 56 -2.63 -0.83 -2.36
N VAL A 57 -1.85 -1.20 -3.37
CA VAL A 57 -2.38 -1.80 -4.62
C VAL A 57 -3.13 -3.11 -4.33
N LEU A 58 -2.63 -3.92 -3.40
CA LEU A 58 -3.29 -5.17 -3.00
C LEU A 58 -4.61 -4.90 -2.26
N CYS A 59 -4.72 -3.83 -1.47
CA CYS A 59 -6.01 -3.41 -0.91
C CYS A 59 -7.00 -3.04 -2.01
N ASP A 60 -6.56 -2.25 -2.99
CA ASP A 60 -7.39 -1.84 -4.13
C ASP A 60 -7.79 -3.05 -5.00
N LEU A 61 -6.94 -4.07 -5.11
CA LEU A 61 -7.25 -5.36 -5.73
C LEU A 61 -8.12 -6.29 -4.86
N HIS A 62 -8.53 -5.86 -3.66
CA HIS A 62 -9.32 -6.63 -2.69
C HIS A 62 -8.59 -7.88 -2.16
N LEU A 63 -7.25 -7.89 -2.25
CA LEU A 63 -6.36 -8.95 -1.77
C LEU A 63 -5.87 -8.66 -0.35
N HIS A 64 -6.83 -8.38 0.55
CA HIS A 64 -6.60 -7.86 1.91
C HIS A 64 -5.62 -8.69 2.75
N GLY A 65 -5.67 -10.03 2.65
CA GLY A 65 -4.75 -10.90 3.39
C GLY A 65 -3.28 -10.76 2.94
N GLN A 66 -3.04 -10.58 1.64
CA GLN A 66 -1.69 -10.34 1.11
C GLN A 66 -1.22 -8.93 1.49
N ALA A 67 -2.09 -7.93 1.35
CA ALA A 67 -1.80 -6.56 1.78
C ALA A 67 -1.39 -6.51 3.26
N HIS A 68 -2.15 -7.17 4.14
CA HIS A 68 -1.85 -7.23 5.57
C HIS A 68 -0.47 -7.86 5.86
N ASN A 69 -0.07 -8.90 5.12
CA ASN A 69 1.26 -9.51 5.27
C ASN A 69 2.39 -8.53 4.90
N HIS A 70 2.24 -7.76 3.81
CA HIS A 70 3.22 -6.73 3.45
C HIS A 70 3.28 -5.60 4.48
N MET A 71 2.13 -5.16 5.00
CA MET A 71 2.07 -4.14 6.05
C MET A 71 2.74 -4.61 7.34
N LYS A 72 2.48 -5.85 7.75
CA LYS A 72 3.15 -6.45 8.91
C LYS A 72 4.66 -6.51 8.72
N ARG A 73 5.14 -6.84 7.51
CA ARG A 73 6.58 -6.85 7.20
C ARG A 73 7.16 -5.43 7.27
N ALA A 74 6.54 -4.45 6.63
CA ALA A 74 6.98 -3.04 6.66
C ALA A 74 7.06 -2.50 8.10
N ILE A 75 6.05 -2.76 8.92
CA ILE A 75 6.03 -2.39 10.34
C ILE A 75 7.16 -3.10 11.11
N SER A 76 7.40 -4.39 10.85
CA SER A 76 8.48 -5.14 11.52
C SER A 76 9.89 -4.64 11.15
N LEU A 77 10.04 -4.03 9.99
CA LEU A 77 11.26 -3.39 9.51
C LEU A 77 11.42 -1.94 10.04
N GLY A 78 10.48 -1.47 10.86
CA GLY A 78 10.54 -0.17 11.49
C GLY A 78 9.92 0.97 10.69
N SER A 79 8.88 0.70 9.87
CA SER A 79 8.21 1.76 9.13
C SER A 79 7.76 2.93 10.03
N THR A 80 8.14 4.12 9.59
CA THR A 80 7.71 5.43 10.13
C THR A 80 6.83 6.19 9.15
N ASP A 81 6.29 5.52 8.13
CA ASP A 81 5.42 6.13 7.12
C ASP A 81 3.94 5.99 7.52
N TRP A 82 3.24 7.12 7.57
CA TRP A 82 1.79 7.16 7.82
C TRP A 82 1.01 6.23 6.89
N ASN A 83 1.39 6.17 5.60
CA ASN A 83 0.68 5.36 4.62
C ASN A 83 0.77 3.86 4.93
N THR A 84 1.86 3.38 5.56
CA THR A 84 1.93 1.99 6.02
C THR A 84 0.83 1.67 7.02
N TYR A 85 0.61 2.54 8.01
CA TYR A 85 -0.38 2.29 9.06
C TYR A 85 -1.82 2.47 8.57
N PHE A 86 -2.05 3.46 7.69
CA PHE A 86 -3.35 3.65 7.05
C PHE A 86 -3.71 2.45 6.16
N ASN A 87 -2.77 1.97 5.33
CA ASN A 87 -3.01 0.82 4.46
C ASN A 87 -3.16 -0.48 5.27
N ALA A 88 -2.48 -0.60 6.42
CA ALA A 88 -2.72 -1.69 7.37
C ALA A 88 -4.16 -1.66 7.91
N PHE A 89 -4.67 -0.49 8.29
CA PHE A 89 -6.08 -0.32 8.68
C PHE A 89 -7.01 -0.81 7.57
N VAL A 90 -6.86 -0.34 6.33
CA VAL A 90 -7.71 -0.76 5.19
C VAL A 90 -7.62 -2.27 4.94
N ALA A 91 -6.42 -2.86 4.95
CA ALA A 91 -6.21 -4.29 4.77
C ALA A 91 -6.90 -5.13 5.88
N MET A 92 -7.00 -4.59 7.09
CA MET A 92 -7.52 -5.30 8.25
C MET A 92 -9.05 -5.25 8.36
N LEU A 93 -9.73 -4.32 7.68
CA LEU A 93 -11.18 -4.17 7.77
C LEU A 93 -11.98 -5.43 7.41
N VAL A 94 -11.44 -6.27 6.52
CA VAL A 94 -12.10 -7.50 6.06
C VAL A 94 -11.59 -8.74 6.80
N CYS A 95 -10.38 -8.70 7.38
CA CYS A 95 -9.70 -9.89 7.90
C CYS A 95 -9.35 -9.85 9.41
N ALA A 96 -9.65 -8.76 10.11
CA ALA A 96 -9.41 -8.59 11.54
C ALA A 96 -10.60 -7.89 12.24
N THR A 97 -10.51 -7.73 13.56
CA THR A 97 -11.51 -6.95 14.29
C THR A 97 -11.38 -5.46 13.97
N ILE A 98 -12.47 -4.72 14.06
CA ILE A 98 -12.45 -3.26 13.83
C ILE A 98 -11.55 -2.54 14.85
N ASP A 99 -11.46 -3.04 16.09
CA ASP A 99 -10.59 -2.48 17.12
C ASP A 99 -9.11 -2.66 16.76
N ASP A 100 -8.72 -3.85 16.29
CA ASP A 100 -7.35 -4.12 15.82
C ASP A 100 -7.00 -3.25 14.62
N ALA A 101 -7.94 -3.08 13.68
CA ALA A 101 -7.75 -2.20 12.53
C ALA A 101 -7.54 -0.75 12.99
N ARG A 102 -8.41 -0.21 13.86
CA ARG A 102 -8.31 1.17 14.39
C ARG A 102 -7.05 1.40 15.22
N ALA A 103 -6.52 0.36 15.86
CA ALA A 103 -5.24 0.45 16.55
C ALA A 103 -4.09 0.80 15.58
N MET A 104 -4.16 0.41 14.30
CA MET A 104 -3.15 0.81 13.31
C MET A 104 -3.17 2.32 13.05
N LEU A 105 -4.35 2.92 12.89
CA LEU A 105 -4.46 4.39 12.75
C LEU A 105 -3.90 5.10 13.98
N THR A 106 -4.14 4.57 15.18
CA THR A 106 -3.60 5.14 16.43
C THR A 106 -2.07 5.04 16.47
N ARG A 107 -1.50 3.91 16.03
CA ARG A 107 -0.03 3.72 15.98
C ARG A 107 0.64 4.63 14.96
N GLY A 108 0.00 4.91 13.83
CA GLY A 108 0.51 5.81 12.81
C GLY A 108 0.29 7.29 13.12
N ALA A 109 -0.54 7.62 14.11
CA ALA A 109 -0.91 8.99 14.40
C ALA A 109 0.33 9.85 14.71
N GLY A 110 0.51 10.93 13.95
CA GLY A 110 1.65 11.84 14.08
C GLY A 110 2.86 11.48 13.21
N LEU A 111 2.82 10.39 12.45
CA LEU A 111 3.79 10.12 11.39
C LEU A 111 3.47 10.93 10.14
N GLU A 112 4.50 11.24 9.36
CA GLU A 112 4.34 11.85 8.03
C GLU A 112 4.25 10.78 6.95
N ALA A 113 3.54 11.09 5.88
CA ALA A 113 3.50 10.25 4.70
C ALA A 113 4.75 10.49 3.85
N ASP A 114 5.43 9.42 3.43
CA ASP A 114 6.50 9.56 2.45
C ASP A 114 5.91 10.04 1.10
N PRO A 115 6.46 11.09 0.46
CA PRO A 115 5.96 11.61 -0.82
C PRO A 115 5.81 10.56 -1.93
N VAL A 116 6.64 9.51 -1.91
CA VAL A 116 6.62 8.46 -2.94
C VAL A 116 5.64 7.33 -2.65
N THR A 117 5.13 7.22 -1.41
CA THR A 117 4.10 6.24 -1.05
C THR A 117 2.69 6.81 -1.22
N TRP A 118 1.68 5.96 -1.11
CA TRP A 118 0.28 6.37 -1.23
C TRP A 118 -0.66 5.50 -0.41
N GLN A 119 -1.85 6.04 -0.16
CA GLN A 119 -2.92 5.34 0.52
C GLN A 119 -3.71 4.48 -0.47
N ALA A 120 -4.12 3.29 -0.01
CA ALA A 120 -5.20 2.55 -0.65
C ALA A 120 -6.47 3.40 -0.69
N TYR A 121 -7.31 3.18 -1.68
CA TYR A 121 -8.62 3.80 -1.72
C TYR A 121 -9.46 3.32 -0.54
N PHE A 122 -10.12 4.27 0.11
CA PHE A 122 -11.01 4.00 1.22
C PHE A 122 -12.15 5.01 1.24
N ASP A 123 -13.38 4.53 1.03
CA ASP A 123 -14.58 5.36 1.13
C ASP A 123 -15.08 5.41 2.58
N VAL A 124 -14.81 6.53 3.24
CA VAL A 124 -15.23 6.79 4.63
C VAL A 124 -16.75 6.84 4.80
N HIS A 125 -17.53 6.99 3.71
CA HIS A 125 -18.99 7.06 3.74
C HIS A 125 -19.66 5.71 3.45
N ALA A 126 -18.89 4.70 3.05
CA ALA A 126 -19.40 3.35 2.78
C ALA A 126 -19.44 2.44 4.04
N MET A 127 -19.03 2.96 5.21
CA MET A 127 -19.05 2.26 6.50
C MET A 127 -20.31 2.49 7.33
#